data_AF-A0A820GLU3-F1
#
_entry.id   AF-A0A820GLU3-F1
#
_cell.length_a   1.000
_cell.length_b   1.000
_cell.length_c   1.000
_cell.angle_alpha   90.00
_cell.angle_beta   90.00
_cell.angle_gamma   90.00
#
_symmetry.space_group_name_H-M   'P 1'
#
loop_
_entity.id
_entity.type
_entity.pdbx_description
1 polymer ?
#
loop_
_entity_poly.entity_id
_entity_poly.type
_entity_poly.pdbx_seq_one_letter_code
_entity_poly.pdbx_strand_id
1 'polypeptide(L)'
;CYRIPIGIQLIWASILALGMFILPESPRFLIMKGRTEKAYRSQARLNSSTVDDPKVDADIKEIVANMEFMAKFGSATYADCFKMGPQKNLLRTLVGVFLQAWQQLTGINFIFYYGTSFFQASGIQQPFLITIATNVVNVGMTIPGMWGMDKLGRRKILIIGAAGMLVCEFIVAIVGTIVGQSNEAAQKTLIAFVCIYIAFFASTWGPAAWVVTGELYPLGIRAKCMSLSSASNWLWNFGLGYATPYMVDSDKGNLGSKVFFVWGSTCVGCLLFAFFCIWETKGLSLEQVDYLVSNSSPLTSAKLNKALRAGTVVATGSTSGGPAPFSNKIQNAEDAKIANPSTDKKATVGDGV
;
A
#
# COMPACT_ATOMS: atom_id res chain seq x y z
N CYS A 1 18.99 -27.93 18.18
CA CYS A 1 19.70 -27.05 17.23
C CYS A 1 18.94 -25.75 16.85
N TYR A 2 18.26 -25.06 17.78
CA TYR A 2 17.47 -23.86 17.46
C TYR A 2 18.30 -22.57 17.24
N ARG A 3 19.56 -22.55 17.71
CA ARG A 3 20.42 -21.36 17.65
C ARG A 3 20.92 -21.03 16.24
N ILE A 4 21.12 -22.04 15.40
CA ILE A 4 21.67 -21.86 14.04
C ILE A 4 20.72 -21.04 13.15
N PRO A 5 19.41 -21.37 13.03
CA PRO A 5 18.47 -20.53 12.28
C PRO A 5 18.38 -19.08 12.76
N ILE A 6 18.46 -18.86 14.08
CA ILE A 6 18.47 -17.50 14.66
C ILE A 6 19.76 -16.76 14.26
N GLY A 7 20.91 -17.42 14.34
CA GLY A 7 22.20 -16.83 13.96
C GLY A 7 22.27 -16.43 12.48
N ILE A 8 21.67 -17.21 11.57
CA ILE A 8 21.62 -16.89 10.13
C ILE A 8 20.89 -15.56 9.86
N GLN A 9 19.88 -15.19 10.67
CA GLN A 9 19.17 -13.92 10.50
C GLN A 9 20.11 -12.70 10.68
N LEU A 10 21.13 -12.83 11.52
CA LEU A 10 22.12 -11.77 11.74
C LEU A 10 22.95 -11.47 10.48
N ILE A 11 23.12 -12.45 9.59
CA ILE A 11 23.83 -12.26 8.31
C ILE A 11 23.06 -11.25 7.46
N TRP A 12 21.75 -11.44 7.30
CA TRP A 12 20.90 -10.54 6.51
C TRP A 12 20.81 -9.15 7.13
N ALA A 13 20.68 -9.06 8.46
CA ALA A 13 20.73 -7.79 9.18
C ALA A 13 22.06 -7.06 8.97
N SER A 14 23.18 -7.80 8.96
CA SER A 14 24.52 -7.22 8.73
C SER A 14 24.68 -6.73 7.29
N ILE A 15 24.19 -7.48 6.29
CA ILE A 15 24.19 -7.04 4.88
C ILE A 15 23.41 -5.72 4.73
N LEU A 16 22.23 -5.62 5.37
CA LEU A 16 21.42 -4.41 5.34
C LEU A 16 22.13 -3.24 6.06
N ALA A 17 22.67 -3.48 7.25
CA ALA A 17 23.41 -2.48 8.03
C ALA A 17 24.64 -1.94 7.28
N LEU A 18 25.42 -2.82 6.66
CA LEU A 18 26.58 -2.44 5.86
C LEU A 18 26.17 -1.75 4.56
N GLY A 19 25.10 -2.21 3.92
CA GLY A 19 24.55 -1.62 2.70
C GLY A 19 24.05 -0.18 2.89
N MET A 20 23.51 0.15 4.07
CA MET A 20 23.06 1.50 4.40
C MET A 20 24.17 2.56 4.31
N PHE A 21 25.45 2.20 4.52
CA PHE A 21 26.57 3.14 4.34
C PHE A 21 26.80 3.53 2.87
N ILE A 22 26.32 2.72 1.91
CA ILE A 22 26.51 2.93 0.47
C ILE A 22 25.32 3.68 -0.16
N LEU A 23 24.13 3.58 0.46
CA LEU A 23 22.91 4.19 -0.06
C LEU A 23 22.94 5.72 0.05
N PRO A 24 22.47 6.45 -0.99
CA PRO A 24 22.33 7.90 -0.88
C PRO A 24 21.23 8.25 0.11
N GLU A 25 21.48 9.30 0.90
CA GLU A 25 20.49 9.87 1.82
C GLU A 25 19.28 10.40 1.04
N SER A 26 18.07 10.31 1.62
CA SER A 26 16.84 10.74 0.94
C SER A 26 16.90 12.22 0.51
N PRO A 27 16.64 12.55 -0.78
CA PRO A 27 16.60 13.94 -1.25
C PRO A 27 15.64 14.79 -0.42
N ARG A 28 14.48 14.24 -0.07
CA ARG A 28 13.48 14.91 0.79
C ARG A 28 14.07 15.26 2.15
N PHE A 29 14.76 14.33 2.81
CA PHE A 29 15.41 14.57 4.10
C PHE A 29 16.48 15.68 4.01
N LEU A 30 17.30 15.66 2.95
CA LEU A 30 18.34 16.65 2.72
C LEU A 30 17.75 18.05 2.50
N ILE A 31 16.66 18.18 1.73
CA ILE A 31 15.92 19.45 1.60
C ILE A 31 15.38 19.90 2.96
N MET A 32 14.79 19.01 3.78
CA MET A 32 14.31 19.40 5.11
C MET A 32 15.42 19.93 6.02
N LYS A 33 16.65 19.46 5.84
CA LYS A 33 17.83 19.91 6.59
C LYS A 33 18.52 21.13 5.95
N GLY A 34 17.94 21.73 4.92
CA GLY A 34 18.51 22.87 4.19
C GLY A 34 19.74 22.54 3.34
N ARG A 35 19.95 21.27 2.98
CA ARG A 35 21.12 20.78 2.24
C ARG A 35 20.78 20.53 0.77
N THR A 36 20.37 21.58 0.05
CA THR A 36 19.86 21.50 -1.33
C THR A 36 20.85 20.87 -2.31
N GLU A 37 22.11 21.32 -2.31
CA GLU A 37 23.18 20.74 -3.16
C GLU A 37 23.31 19.22 -3.02
N LYS A 38 23.24 18.71 -1.80
CA LYS A 38 23.32 17.25 -1.55
C LYS A 38 22.05 16.54 -2.02
N ALA A 39 20.90 17.21 -1.95
CA ALA A 39 19.63 16.65 -2.44
C ALA A 39 19.66 16.46 -3.97
N TYR A 40 20.18 17.44 -4.71
CA TYR A 40 20.39 17.33 -6.16
C TYR A 40 21.32 16.15 -6.51
N ARG A 41 22.47 16.01 -5.82
CA ARG A 41 23.38 14.87 -6.02
C ARG A 41 22.74 13.52 -5.70
N SER A 42 21.93 13.47 -4.64
CA SER A 42 21.20 12.26 -4.27
C SER A 42 20.14 11.90 -5.32
N GLN A 43 19.34 12.87 -5.77
CA GLN A 43 18.32 12.68 -6.80
C GLN A 43 18.93 12.27 -8.14
N ALA A 44 20.06 12.89 -8.53
CA ALA A 44 20.82 12.50 -9.71
C ALA A 44 21.27 11.04 -9.65
N ARG A 45 21.79 10.59 -8.50
CA ARG A 45 22.18 9.19 -8.29
C ARG A 45 20.98 8.24 -8.37
N LEU A 46 19.83 8.62 -7.81
CA LEU A 46 18.59 7.82 -7.90
C LEU A 46 18.07 7.71 -9.33
N ASN A 47 18.13 8.80 -10.09
CA ASN A 47 17.72 8.85 -11.49
C ASN A 47 18.76 8.22 -12.44
N SER A 48 19.91 7.78 -11.94
CA SER A 48 21.08 7.35 -12.74
C SER A 48 21.49 8.41 -13.78
N SER A 49 21.46 9.68 -13.38
CA SER A 49 21.72 10.85 -14.22
C SER A 49 22.68 11.85 -13.56
N THR A 50 22.90 13.00 -14.18
CA THR A 50 23.73 14.10 -13.67
C THR A 50 22.89 15.12 -12.88
N VAL A 51 23.58 15.97 -12.11
CA VAL A 51 22.95 17.03 -11.32
C VAL A 51 22.25 18.06 -12.21
N ASP A 52 22.76 18.28 -13.42
CA ASP A 52 22.27 19.28 -14.38
C ASP A 52 21.13 18.75 -15.27
N ASP A 53 20.68 17.51 -15.05
CA ASP A 53 19.55 16.94 -15.79
C ASP A 53 18.26 17.74 -15.49
N PRO A 54 17.55 18.27 -16.51
CA PRO A 54 16.28 18.95 -16.32
C PRO A 54 15.25 18.17 -15.48
N LYS A 55 15.28 16.84 -15.54
CA LYS A 55 14.42 15.98 -14.74
C LYS A 55 14.76 16.06 -13.25
N VAL A 56 16.05 16.07 -12.90
CA VAL A 56 16.48 16.19 -11.49
C VAL A 56 16.07 17.52 -10.91
N ASP A 57 16.20 18.60 -11.68
CA ASP A 57 15.75 19.92 -11.27
C ASP A 57 14.23 20.01 -11.10
N ALA A 58 13.46 19.43 -12.03
CA ALA A 58 12.01 19.32 -11.91
C ALA A 58 11.59 18.55 -10.63
N ASP A 59 12.20 17.39 -10.38
CA ASP A 59 11.92 16.55 -9.21
C ASP A 59 12.23 17.30 -7.90
N ILE A 60 13.36 18.00 -7.81
CA ILE A 60 13.73 18.76 -6.61
C ILE A 60 12.80 19.95 -6.40
N LYS A 61 12.46 20.70 -7.45
CA LYS A 61 11.52 21.82 -7.38
C LYS A 61 10.15 21.36 -6.89
N GLU A 62 9.67 20.20 -7.35
CA GLU A 62 8.43 19.59 -6.87
C GLU A 62 8.52 19.25 -5.37
N ILE A 63 9.63 18.65 -4.92
CA ILE A 63 9.86 18.35 -3.50
C ILE A 63 9.84 19.64 -2.66
N VAL A 64 10.54 20.69 -3.09
CA VAL A 64 10.59 21.98 -2.37
C VAL A 64 9.20 22.61 -2.30
N ALA A 65 8.45 22.66 -3.40
CA ALA A 65 7.10 23.22 -3.43
C ALA A 65 6.16 22.47 -2.47
N ASN A 66 6.22 21.12 -2.47
CA ASN A 66 5.46 20.29 -1.55
C ASN A 66 5.84 20.52 -0.09
N MET A 67 7.13 20.72 0.19
CA MET A 67 7.61 21.01 1.54
C MET A 67 7.20 22.38 2.06
N GLU A 68 7.31 23.42 1.24
CA GLU A 68 6.84 24.76 1.58
C GLU A 68 5.32 24.79 1.78
N PHE A 69 4.59 24.04 0.96
CA PHE A 69 3.16 23.84 1.15
C PHE A 69 2.90 23.22 2.53
N MET A 70 3.56 22.12 2.89
CA MET A 70 3.42 21.48 4.20
C MET A 70 3.82 22.39 5.36
N ALA A 71 4.87 23.20 5.22
CA ALA A 71 5.33 24.13 6.25
C ALA A 71 4.26 25.19 6.60
N LYS A 72 3.42 25.59 5.63
CA LYS A 72 2.30 26.51 5.83
C LYS A 72 1.16 25.92 6.67
N PHE A 73 1.04 24.58 6.76
CA PHE A 73 -0.01 23.90 7.54
C PHE A 73 0.44 23.47 8.94
N GLY A 74 1.67 23.79 9.35
CA GLY A 74 2.21 23.45 10.68
C GLY A 74 2.72 22.01 10.80
N SER A 75 3.29 21.68 11.97
CA SER A 75 3.74 20.32 12.26
C SER A 75 2.54 19.40 12.42
N ALA A 76 2.38 18.44 11.51
CA ALA A 76 1.34 17.43 11.63
C ALA A 76 1.40 16.74 13.01
N THR A 77 0.25 16.43 13.57
CA THR A 77 0.04 15.72 14.84
C THR A 77 -0.74 14.43 14.58
N TYR A 78 -0.81 13.51 15.56
CA TYR A 78 -1.64 12.31 15.41
C TYR A 78 -3.14 12.65 15.34
N ALA A 79 -3.57 13.77 15.94
CA ALA A 79 -4.95 14.24 15.85
C ALA A 79 -5.35 14.59 14.40
N ASP A 80 -4.41 15.05 13.57
CA ASP A 80 -4.67 15.38 12.17
C ASP A 80 -5.05 14.17 11.31
N CYS A 81 -4.65 12.97 11.72
CA CYS A 81 -5.07 11.72 11.09
C CYS A 81 -6.58 11.47 11.25
N PHE A 82 -7.17 11.96 12.35
CA PHE A 82 -8.58 11.72 12.69
C PHE A 82 -9.50 12.92 12.41
N LYS A 83 -8.97 14.00 11.81
CA LYS A 83 -9.77 15.16 11.44
C LYS A 83 -10.72 14.84 10.29
N MET A 84 -11.98 15.21 10.46
CA MET A 84 -12.98 15.21 9.40
C MET A 84 -12.80 16.46 8.54
N GLY A 85 -12.80 16.31 7.22
CA GLY A 85 -12.63 17.42 6.31
C GLY A 85 -12.58 16.98 4.84
N PRO A 86 -12.38 17.93 3.91
CA PRO A 86 -12.41 17.67 2.47
C PRO A 86 -11.38 16.64 1.99
N GLN A 87 -10.25 16.51 2.69
CA GLN A 87 -9.21 15.52 2.39
C GLN A 87 -9.56 14.10 2.85
N LYS A 88 -10.61 13.94 3.66
CA LYS A 88 -11.09 12.66 4.22
C LYS A 88 -10.01 11.91 5.01
N ASN A 89 -9.18 12.64 5.76
CA ASN A 89 -8.06 12.08 6.52
C ASN A 89 -8.50 10.95 7.46
N LEU A 90 -9.55 11.18 8.26
CA LEU A 90 -10.14 10.14 9.12
C LEU A 90 -10.43 8.85 8.36
N LEU A 91 -11.12 8.96 7.22
CA LEU A 91 -11.51 7.80 6.42
C LEU A 91 -10.29 7.08 5.84
N ARG A 92 -9.30 7.82 5.33
CA ARG A 92 -8.06 7.23 4.81
C ARG A 92 -7.31 6.49 5.92
N THR A 93 -7.13 7.12 7.09
CA THR A 93 -6.46 6.53 8.24
C THR A 93 -7.16 5.24 8.67
N LEU A 94 -8.49 5.28 8.86
CA LEU A 94 -9.26 4.09 9.22
C LEU A 94 -9.18 3.00 8.15
N VAL A 95 -9.28 3.34 6.87
CA VAL A 95 -9.17 2.37 5.78
C VAL A 95 -7.83 1.66 5.82
N GLY A 96 -6.72 2.37 6.00
CA GLY A 96 -5.43 1.70 6.07
C GLY A 96 -5.19 0.92 7.38
N VAL A 97 -5.73 1.38 8.52
CA VAL A 97 -5.73 0.61 9.77
C VAL A 97 -6.50 -0.69 9.61
N PHE A 98 -7.73 -0.63 9.11
CA PHE A 98 -8.55 -1.82 8.87
C PHE A 98 -7.99 -2.71 7.77
N LEU A 99 -7.40 -2.15 6.70
CA LEU A 99 -6.77 -2.95 5.65
C LEU A 99 -5.65 -3.83 6.22
N GLN A 100 -4.83 -3.27 7.12
CA GLN A 100 -3.77 -4.01 7.80
C GLN A 100 -4.32 -5.02 8.81
N ALA A 101 -5.40 -4.69 9.52
CA ALA A 101 -6.12 -5.64 10.36
C ALA A 101 -6.64 -6.84 9.54
N TRP A 102 -7.34 -6.55 8.44
CA TRP A 102 -7.91 -7.56 7.55
C TRP A 102 -6.85 -8.44 6.92
N GLN A 103 -5.69 -7.90 6.54
CA GLN A 103 -4.56 -8.70 6.08
C GLN A 103 -4.21 -9.81 7.10
N GLN A 104 -4.16 -9.48 8.39
CA GLN A 104 -3.85 -10.46 9.43
C GLN A 104 -5.02 -11.41 9.69
N LEU A 105 -6.24 -10.87 9.71
CA LEU A 105 -7.47 -11.62 9.90
C LEU A 105 -7.82 -12.56 8.73
N THR A 106 -7.05 -12.57 7.65
CA THR A 106 -7.10 -13.66 6.65
C THR A 106 -6.69 -15.00 7.23
N GLY A 107 -6.11 -15.07 8.43
CA GLY A 107 -5.67 -16.33 9.04
C GLY A 107 -4.29 -16.80 8.57
N ILE A 108 -3.58 -16.02 7.75
CA ILE A 108 -2.34 -16.49 7.10
C ILE A 108 -1.25 -16.91 8.10
N ASN A 109 -1.16 -16.19 9.23
CA ASN A 109 -0.17 -16.50 10.27
C ASN A 109 -0.46 -17.83 10.96
N PHE A 110 -1.70 -18.29 10.99
CA PHE A 110 -1.99 -19.61 11.56
C PHE A 110 -1.22 -20.70 10.81
N ILE A 111 -1.21 -20.66 9.47
CA ILE A 111 -0.42 -21.61 8.68
C ILE A 111 1.08 -21.40 8.87
N PHE A 112 1.57 -20.17 8.90
CA PHE A 112 3.01 -19.94 9.06
C PHE A 112 3.54 -20.31 10.45
N TYR A 113 2.75 -20.13 11.51
CA TYR A 113 3.17 -20.43 12.88
C TYR A 113 2.87 -21.87 13.28
N TYR A 114 1.71 -22.38 12.89
CA TYR A 114 1.18 -23.67 13.37
C TYR A 114 0.90 -24.66 12.24
N GLY A 115 1.20 -24.34 10.98
CA GLY A 115 0.92 -25.19 9.82
C GLY A 115 1.49 -26.60 9.95
N THR A 116 2.72 -26.75 10.45
CA THR A 116 3.33 -28.06 10.70
C THR A 116 2.49 -28.88 11.69
N SER A 117 2.08 -28.27 12.82
CA SER A 117 1.24 -28.92 13.83
C SER A 117 -0.16 -29.24 13.29
N PHE A 118 -0.74 -28.33 12.51
CA PHE A 118 -2.04 -28.53 11.86
C PHE A 118 -2.02 -29.70 10.87
N PHE A 119 -1.02 -29.77 10.00
CA PHE A 119 -0.89 -30.87 9.04
C PHE A 119 -0.63 -32.20 9.75
N GLN A 120 0.19 -32.20 10.81
CA GLN A 120 0.42 -33.38 11.64
C GLN A 120 -0.89 -33.85 12.30
N ALA A 121 -1.66 -32.93 12.89
CA ALA A 121 -2.96 -33.21 13.49
C ALA A 121 -4.02 -33.67 12.46
N SER A 122 -3.80 -33.39 11.17
CA SER A 122 -4.63 -33.86 10.06
C SER A 122 -4.21 -35.24 9.54
N GLY A 123 -3.23 -35.91 10.17
CA GLY A 123 -2.74 -37.24 9.79
C GLY A 123 -1.69 -37.25 8.68
N ILE A 124 -1.13 -36.09 8.29
CA ILE A 124 -0.12 -35.99 7.23
C ILE A 124 1.25 -36.39 7.77
N GLN A 125 1.90 -37.36 7.13
CA GLN A 125 3.16 -37.95 7.61
C GLN A 125 4.39 -37.03 7.52
N GLN A 126 4.45 -36.15 6.50
CA GLN A 126 5.60 -35.25 6.26
C GLN A 126 5.21 -33.77 6.36
N PRO A 127 4.71 -33.30 7.52
CA PRO A 127 4.15 -31.95 7.65
C PRO A 127 5.20 -30.85 7.40
N PHE A 128 6.47 -31.09 7.76
CA PHE A 128 7.55 -30.15 7.52
C PHE A 128 7.82 -29.92 6.02
N LEU A 129 7.74 -30.98 5.21
CA LEU A 129 7.90 -30.85 3.75
C LEU A 129 6.76 -30.01 3.14
N ILE A 130 5.54 -30.18 3.65
CA ILE A 130 4.40 -29.35 3.24
C ILE A 130 4.61 -27.90 3.65
N THR A 131 5.11 -27.62 4.86
CA THR A 131 5.45 -26.26 5.28
C THR A 131 6.51 -25.61 4.37
N ILE A 132 7.52 -26.38 3.93
CA ILE A 132 8.49 -25.89 2.92
C ILE A 132 7.76 -25.59 1.60
N ALA A 133 6.92 -26.50 1.11
CA ALA A 133 6.17 -26.29 -0.13
C ALA A 133 5.30 -25.02 -0.06
N THR A 134 4.59 -24.79 1.06
CA THR A 134 3.79 -23.59 1.27
C THR A 134 4.64 -22.31 1.26
N ASN A 135 5.85 -22.34 1.83
CA ASN A 135 6.77 -21.21 1.79
C ASN A 135 7.29 -20.93 0.37
N VAL A 136 7.59 -21.98 -0.40
CA VAL A 136 7.98 -21.86 -1.81
C VAL A 136 6.84 -21.25 -2.63
N VAL A 137 5.60 -21.70 -2.42
CA VAL A 137 4.41 -21.11 -3.06
C VAL A 137 4.27 -19.63 -2.68
N ASN A 138 4.43 -19.28 -1.41
CA ASN A 138 4.37 -17.89 -0.95
C ASN A 138 5.37 -16.99 -1.69
N VAL A 139 6.65 -17.40 -1.73
CA VAL A 139 7.69 -16.64 -2.45
C VAL A 139 7.42 -16.60 -3.96
N GLY A 140 7.10 -17.75 -4.56
CA GLY A 140 6.86 -17.88 -5.99
C GLY A 140 5.67 -17.05 -6.47
N MET A 141 4.57 -17.01 -5.71
CA MET A 141 3.35 -16.30 -6.07
C MET A 141 3.38 -14.80 -5.76
N THR A 142 4.31 -14.36 -4.91
CA THR A 142 4.55 -12.93 -4.68
C THR A 142 5.02 -12.23 -5.97
N ILE A 143 5.80 -12.92 -6.82
CA ILE A 143 6.35 -12.35 -8.07
C ILE A 143 5.23 -12.04 -9.09
N PRO A 144 4.36 -12.99 -9.50
CA PRO A 144 3.17 -12.70 -10.30
C PRO A 144 2.27 -11.67 -9.65
N GLY A 145 2.16 -11.65 -8.32
CA GLY A 145 1.39 -10.66 -7.57
C GLY A 145 1.87 -9.23 -7.82
N MET A 146 3.18 -8.99 -7.76
CA MET A 146 3.77 -7.68 -8.07
C MET A 146 3.39 -7.21 -9.47
N TRP A 147 3.51 -8.08 -10.47
CA TRP A 147 3.10 -7.75 -11.85
C TRP A 147 1.58 -7.55 -11.97
N GLY A 148 0.79 -8.38 -11.28
CA GLY A 148 -0.66 -8.32 -11.24
C GLY A 148 -1.19 -7.02 -10.65
N MET A 149 -0.55 -6.48 -9.60
CA MET A 149 -0.95 -5.22 -8.97
C MET A 149 -0.91 -4.05 -9.96
N ASP A 150 0.09 -4.02 -10.85
CA ASP A 150 0.23 -2.96 -11.85
C ASP A 150 -0.72 -3.14 -13.04
N LYS A 151 -1.12 -4.38 -13.36
CA LYS A 151 -2.04 -4.68 -14.48
C LYS A 151 -3.52 -4.63 -14.07
N LEU A 152 -3.89 -5.18 -12.93
CA LEU A 152 -5.29 -5.28 -12.49
C LEU A 152 -5.74 -4.09 -11.64
N GLY A 153 -4.80 -3.43 -10.96
CA GLY A 153 -5.08 -2.37 -10.00
C GLY A 153 -5.34 -2.88 -8.60
N ARG A 154 -5.40 -1.95 -7.65
CA ARG A 154 -5.33 -2.26 -6.21
C ARG A 154 -6.67 -2.79 -5.69
N ARG A 155 -7.80 -2.26 -6.17
CA ARG A 155 -9.13 -2.67 -5.70
C ARG A 155 -9.47 -4.08 -6.20
N LYS A 156 -9.26 -4.34 -7.49
CA LYS A 156 -9.61 -5.63 -8.10
C LYS A 156 -8.79 -6.78 -7.53
N ILE A 157 -7.50 -6.57 -7.30
CA ILE A 157 -6.62 -7.63 -6.80
C ILE A 157 -6.99 -8.05 -5.37
N LEU A 158 -7.35 -7.09 -4.51
CA LEU A 158 -7.84 -7.38 -3.15
C LEU A 158 -9.17 -8.14 -3.17
N ILE A 159 -10.10 -7.78 -4.06
CA ILE A 159 -11.38 -8.50 -4.22
C ILE A 159 -11.15 -9.95 -4.69
N ILE A 160 -10.35 -10.14 -5.75
CA ILE A 160 -10.03 -11.47 -6.29
C ILE A 160 -9.34 -12.32 -5.23
N GLY A 161 -8.38 -11.73 -4.52
CA GLY A 161 -7.67 -12.36 -3.42
C GLY A 161 -8.59 -12.83 -2.31
N ALA A 162 -9.48 -11.95 -1.83
CA ALA A 162 -10.39 -12.28 -0.75
C ALA A 162 -11.37 -13.38 -1.15
N ALA A 163 -11.89 -13.33 -2.38
CA ALA A 163 -12.77 -14.37 -2.90
C ALA A 163 -12.06 -15.72 -3.03
N GLY A 164 -10.83 -15.72 -3.55
CA GLY A 164 -10.01 -16.93 -3.68
C GLY A 164 -9.68 -17.55 -2.32
N MET A 165 -9.21 -16.75 -1.38
CA MET A 165 -8.91 -17.20 -0.01
C MET A 165 -10.16 -17.76 0.68
N LEU A 166 -11.28 -17.03 0.63
CA LEU A 166 -12.56 -17.45 1.20
C LEU A 166 -12.95 -18.84 0.71
N VAL A 167 -12.96 -19.06 -0.61
CA VAL A 167 -13.36 -20.35 -1.18
C VAL A 167 -12.43 -21.47 -0.71
N CYS A 168 -11.11 -21.24 -0.74
CA CYS A 168 -10.15 -22.24 -0.28
C CYS A 168 -10.31 -22.58 1.20
N GLU A 169 -10.47 -21.59 2.06
CA GLU A 169 -10.61 -21.79 3.51
C GLU A 169 -11.89 -22.54 3.87
N PHE A 170 -13.03 -22.22 3.24
CA PHE A 170 -14.26 -22.98 3.44
C PHE A 170 -14.13 -24.44 2.97
N ILE A 171 -13.44 -24.69 1.85
CA ILE A 171 -13.18 -26.06 1.39
C ILE A 171 -12.32 -26.82 2.40
N VAL A 172 -11.25 -26.20 2.90
CA VAL A 172 -10.38 -26.78 3.94
C VAL A 172 -11.18 -27.08 5.21
N ALA A 173 -12.03 -26.14 5.65
CA ALA A 173 -12.86 -26.29 6.83
C ALA A 173 -13.86 -27.45 6.69
N ILE A 174 -14.58 -27.52 5.57
CA ILE A 174 -15.60 -28.54 5.29
C ILE A 174 -14.95 -29.93 5.20
N VAL A 175 -13.92 -30.08 4.37
CA VAL A 175 -13.23 -31.37 4.15
C VAL A 175 -12.59 -31.84 5.45
N GLY A 176 -11.88 -30.96 6.15
CA GLY A 176 -11.20 -31.29 7.40
C GLY A 176 -12.13 -31.54 8.60
N THR A 177 -13.43 -31.22 8.48
CA THR A 177 -14.44 -31.50 9.51
C THR A 177 -15.24 -32.76 9.22
N ILE A 178 -15.60 -32.99 7.95
CA ILE A 178 -16.47 -34.10 7.56
C ILE A 178 -15.69 -35.39 7.35
N VAL A 179 -14.50 -35.30 6.75
CA VAL A 179 -13.73 -36.47 6.37
C VAL A 179 -12.73 -36.80 7.47
N GLY A 180 -12.74 -38.05 7.93
CA GLY A 180 -11.81 -38.54 8.94
C GLY A 180 -10.34 -38.41 8.50
N GLN A 181 -9.45 -38.25 9.48
CA GLN A 181 -8.02 -38.00 9.28
C GLN A 181 -7.27 -39.13 8.57
N SER A 182 -7.87 -40.32 8.43
CA SER A 182 -7.29 -41.48 7.73
C SER A 182 -7.49 -41.45 6.21
N ASN A 183 -8.28 -40.51 5.67
CA ASN A 183 -8.55 -40.43 4.25
C ASN A 183 -7.45 -39.64 3.51
N GLU A 184 -6.64 -40.35 2.72
CA GLU A 184 -5.53 -39.75 1.97
C GLU A 184 -5.99 -38.69 0.95
N ALA A 185 -7.15 -38.87 0.31
CA ALA A 185 -7.68 -37.89 -0.65
C ALA A 185 -8.08 -36.58 0.06
N ALA A 186 -8.65 -36.66 1.26
CA ALA A 186 -8.94 -35.49 2.08
C ALA A 186 -7.65 -34.77 2.49
N GLN A 187 -6.63 -35.49 2.94
CA GLN A 187 -5.32 -34.91 3.28
C GLN A 187 -4.68 -34.17 2.09
N LYS A 188 -4.67 -34.79 0.90
CA LYS A 188 -4.19 -34.15 -0.33
C LYS A 188 -4.99 -32.90 -0.68
N THR A 189 -6.30 -32.94 -0.47
CA THR A 189 -7.19 -31.79 -0.69
C THR A 189 -6.85 -30.64 0.27
N LEU A 190 -6.66 -30.92 1.56
CA LEU A 190 -6.25 -29.91 2.55
C LEU A 190 -4.94 -29.23 2.13
N ILE A 191 -3.92 -30.02 1.76
CA ILE A 191 -2.63 -29.51 1.30
C ILE A 191 -2.80 -28.62 0.07
N ALA A 192 -3.51 -29.11 -0.96
CA ALA A 192 -3.69 -28.38 -2.21
C ALA A 192 -4.41 -27.03 -1.98
N PHE A 193 -5.51 -27.02 -1.23
CA PHE A 193 -6.27 -25.81 -0.99
C PHE A 193 -5.57 -24.85 -0.03
N VAL A 194 -4.76 -25.31 0.92
CA VAL A 194 -3.89 -24.43 1.72
C VAL A 194 -2.81 -23.79 0.83
N CYS A 195 -2.20 -24.54 -0.09
CA CYS A 195 -1.25 -23.96 -1.05
C CYS A 195 -1.91 -22.91 -1.96
N ILE A 196 -3.11 -23.19 -2.49
CA ILE A 196 -3.85 -22.24 -3.35
C ILE A 196 -4.28 -21.01 -2.54
N TYR A 197 -4.73 -21.20 -1.30
CA TYR A 197 -5.03 -20.11 -0.37
C TYR A 197 -3.81 -19.17 -0.19
N ILE A 198 -2.63 -19.73 0.09
CA ILE A 198 -1.39 -18.97 0.22
C ILE A 198 -1.01 -18.28 -1.09
N ALA A 199 -1.23 -18.95 -2.23
CA ALA A 199 -0.99 -18.37 -3.54
C ALA A 199 -1.84 -17.11 -3.77
N PHE A 200 -3.13 -17.14 -3.40
CA PHE A 200 -3.99 -15.96 -3.43
C PHE A 200 -3.48 -14.89 -2.46
N PHE A 201 -3.22 -15.23 -1.19
CA PHE A 201 -2.72 -14.27 -0.22
C PHE A 201 -1.44 -13.56 -0.71
N ALA A 202 -0.43 -14.33 -1.12
CA ALA A 202 0.88 -13.85 -1.52
C ALA A 202 0.82 -12.99 -2.80
N SER A 203 -0.04 -13.36 -3.74
CA SER A 203 -0.22 -12.60 -4.99
C SER A 203 -1.10 -11.37 -4.83
N THR A 204 -1.87 -11.25 -3.73
CA THR A 204 -2.83 -10.16 -3.54
C THR A 204 -2.66 -9.43 -2.20
N TRP A 205 -3.20 -9.95 -1.09
CA TRP A 205 -3.36 -9.23 0.18
C TRP A 205 -2.04 -8.98 0.90
N GLY A 206 -1.07 -9.88 0.73
CA GLY A 206 0.28 -9.75 1.28
C GLY A 206 0.94 -8.43 0.84
N PRO A 207 1.21 -8.22 -0.46
CA PRO A 207 1.83 -6.99 -0.92
C PRO A 207 0.86 -5.81 -1.06
N ALA A 208 -0.39 -6.05 -1.50
CA ALA A 208 -1.29 -4.95 -1.84
C ALA A 208 -1.71 -4.12 -0.63
N ALA A 209 -1.80 -4.70 0.58
CA ALA A 209 -2.13 -3.93 1.78
C ALA A 209 -1.10 -2.83 2.06
N TRP A 210 0.19 -3.14 1.91
CA TRP A 210 1.30 -2.20 2.10
C TRP A 210 1.38 -1.15 0.98
N VAL A 211 1.10 -1.55 -0.25
CA VAL A 211 1.07 -0.63 -1.39
C VAL A 211 -0.07 0.38 -1.25
N VAL A 212 -1.28 -0.10 -0.92
CA VAL A 212 -2.46 0.77 -0.77
C VAL A 212 -2.28 1.75 0.39
N THR A 213 -1.73 1.35 1.53
CA THR A 213 -1.47 2.30 2.62
C THR A 213 -0.42 3.35 2.21
N GLY A 214 0.62 2.95 1.49
CA GLY A 214 1.64 3.87 0.97
C GLY A 214 1.09 4.91 -0.03
N GLU A 215 0.13 4.51 -0.87
CA GLU A 215 -0.50 5.36 -1.88
C GLU A 215 -1.63 6.24 -1.31
N LEU A 216 -2.44 5.71 -0.39
CA LEU A 216 -3.66 6.36 0.09
C LEU A 216 -3.41 7.56 1.00
N TYR A 217 -2.29 7.59 1.73
CA TYR A 217 -2.07 8.58 2.76
C TYR A 217 -1.57 9.92 2.22
N PRO A 218 -2.17 11.07 2.64
CA PRO A 218 -1.71 12.40 2.24
C PRO A 218 -0.29 12.68 2.75
N LEU A 219 0.50 13.40 1.96
CA LEU A 219 1.93 13.64 2.25
C LEU A 219 2.21 14.15 3.67
N GLY A 220 1.46 15.14 4.14
CA GLY A 220 1.72 15.80 5.44
C GLY A 220 1.51 14.92 6.68
N ILE A 221 0.59 13.95 6.61
CA ILE A 221 0.28 13.03 7.72
C ILE A 221 0.71 11.58 7.44
N ARG A 222 1.37 11.33 6.30
CA ARG A 222 1.69 9.98 5.83
C ARG A 222 2.45 9.15 6.85
N ALA A 223 3.52 9.69 7.42
CA ALA A 223 4.35 8.95 8.38
C ALA A 223 3.54 8.48 9.60
N LYS A 224 2.60 9.31 10.08
CA LYS A 224 1.73 9.00 11.23
C LYS A 224 0.63 8.02 10.87
N CYS A 225 0.04 8.15 9.68
CA CYS A 225 -0.94 7.19 9.19
C CYS A 225 -0.29 5.81 8.97
N MET A 226 0.91 5.78 8.38
CA MET A 226 1.69 4.56 8.22
C MET A 226 1.99 3.92 9.57
N SER A 227 2.45 4.66 10.58
CA SER A 227 2.72 4.10 11.90
C SER A 227 1.46 3.51 12.57
N LEU A 228 0.31 4.17 12.47
CA LEU A 228 -0.97 3.65 12.97
C LEU A 228 -1.38 2.35 12.26
N SER A 229 -1.25 2.30 10.93
CA SER A 229 -1.59 1.10 10.15
C SER A 229 -0.67 -0.07 10.46
N SER A 230 0.64 0.19 10.59
CA SER A 230 1.63 -0.81 10.98
C SER A 230 1.40 -1.29 12.42
N ALA A 231 1.06 -0.39 13.34
CA ALA A 231 0.71 -0.77 14.70
C ALA A 231 -0.52 -1.68 14.73
N SER A 232 -1.53 -1.42 13.90
CA SER A 232 -2.69 -2.30 13.74
C SER A 232 -2.29 -3.67 13.19
N ASN A 233 -1.43 -3.70 12.16
CA ASN A 233 -0.89 -4.95 11.61
C ASN A 233 -0.25 -5.81 12.71
N TRP A 234 0.68 -5.24 13.48
CA TRP A 234 1.39 -5.96 14.53
C TRP A 234 0.50 -6.32 15.72
N LEU A 235 -0.48 -5.49 16.06
CA LEU A 235 -1.45 -5.79 17.10
C LEU A 235 -2.27 -7.04 16.76
N TRP A 236 -2.78 -7.14 15.54
CA TRP A 236 -3.52 -8.31 15.09
C TRP A 236 -2.62 -9.53 14.89
N ASN A 237 -1.39 -9.34 14.41
CA ASN A 237 -0.40 -10.41 14.35
C ASN A 237 -0.14 -11.02 15.74
N PHE A 238 0.12 -10.18 16.75
CA PHE A 238 0.27 -10.60 18.14
C PHE A 238 -1.00 -11.28 18.66
N GLY A 239 -2.16 -10.65 18.48
CA GLY A 239 -3.44 -11.18 18.96
C GLY A 239 -3.75 -12.56 18.39
N LEU A 240 -3.52 -12.76 17.09
CA LEU A 240 -3.70 -14.05 16.43
C LEU A 240 -2.66 -15.06 16.89
N GLY A 241 -1.39 -14.70 16.96
CA GLY A 241 -0.34 -15.60 17.47
C GLY A 241 -0.63 -16.06 18.91
N TYR A 242 -1.14 -15.17 19.75
CA TYR A 242 -1.51 -15.50 21.12
C TYR A 242 -2.80 -16.33 21.21
N ALA A 243 -3.86 -15.96 20.49
CA ALA A 243 -5.18 -16.57 20.62
C ALA A 243 -5.30 -17.92 19.89
N THR A 244 -4.54 -18.13 18.80
CA THR A 244 -4.71 -19.29 17.91
C THR A 244 -4.52 -20.63 18.62
N PRO A 245 -3.49 -20.86 19.46
CA PRO A 245 -3.37 -22.10 20.24
C PRO A 245 -4.63 -22.38 21.09
N TYR A 246 -5.18 -21.38 21.78
CA TYR A 246 -6.41 -21.54 22.57
C TYR A 246 -7.63 -21.92 21.73
N MET A 247 -7.64 -21.58 20.44
CA MET A 247 -8.71 -21.96 19.51
C MET A 247 -8.57 -23.41 19.03
N VAL A 248 -7.34 -23.86 18.72
CA VAL A 248 -7.10 -25.11 18.00
C VAL A 248 -6.69 -26.28 18.89
N ASP A 249 -6.06 -26.02 20.04
CA ASP A 249 -5.52 -27.05 20.91
C ASP A 249 -6.64 -27.89 21.55
N SER A 250 -6.38 -29.19 21.68
CA SER A 250 -7.37 -30.19 22.09
C SER A 250 -7.87 -30.01 23.53
N ASP A 251 -7.06 -29.43 24.41
CA ASP A 251 -7.43 -29.13 25.80
C ASP A 251 -8.18 -27.80 25.96
N LYS A 252 -8.35 -27.04 24.87
CA LYS A 252 -8.98 -25.72 24.84
C LYS A 252 -10.20 -25.73 23.92
N GLY A 253 -10.19 -24.91 22.86
CA GLY A 253 -11.30 -24.79 21.91
C GLY A 253 -11.48 -26.01 21.01
N ASN A 254 -10.44 -26.83 20.84
CA ASN A 254 -10.45 -28.07 20.05
C ASN A 254 -11.12 -27.89 18.67
N LEU A 255 -10.90 -26.74 18.02
CA LEU A 255 -11.50 -26.47 16.72
C LEU A 255 -10.81 -27.29 15.63
N GLY A 256 -9.51 -27.57 15.74
CA GLY A 256 -8.73 -28.21 14.68
C GLY A 256 -8.99 -27.54 13.33
N SER A 257 -9.40 -28.31 12.33
CA SER A 257 -9.76 -27.81 10.99
C SER A 257 -10.94 -26.84 10.96
N LYS A 258 -11.82 -26.85 11.98
CA LYS A 258 -12.96 -25.91 12.05
C LYS A 258 -12.51 -24.46 12.23
N VAL A 259 -11.26 -24.21 12.62
CA VAL A 259 -10.70 -22.85 12.71
C VAL A 259 -10.78 -22.11 11.36
N PHE A 260 -10.72 -22.85 10.25
CA PHE A 260 -10.89 -22.27 8.92
C PHE A 260 -12.30 -21.77 8.63
N PHE A 261 -13.34 -22.18 9.37
CA PHE A 261 -14.64 -21.52 9.29
C PHE A 261 -14.59 -20.10 9.85
N VAL A 262 -13.75 -19.86 10.87
CA VAL A 262 -13.54 -18.52 11.43
C VAL A 262 -12.78 -17.66 10.43
N TRP A 263 -11.65 -18.17 9.89
CA TRP A 263 -10.85 -17.44 8.90
C TRP A 263 -11.60 -17.22 7.57
N GLY A 264 -12.34 -18.22 7.10
CA GLY A 264 -13.20 -18.08 5.93
C GLY A 264 -14.28 -17.01 6.13
N SER A 265 -14.84 -16.91 7.34
CA SER A 265 -15.82 -15.88 7.68
C SER A 265 -15.19 -14.49 7.76
N THR A 266 -13.99 -14.35 8.32
CA THR A 266 -13.27 -13.06 8.29
C THR A 266 -12.85 -12.68 6.87
N CYS A 267 -12.57 -13.65 5.99
CA CYS A 267 -12.34 -13.42 4.56
C CYS A 267 -13.59 -12.90 3.82
N VAL A 268 -14.82 -13.22 4.26
CA VAL A 268 -16.04 -12.52 3.80
C VAL A 268 -15.95 -11.03 4.17
N GLY A 269 -15.53 -10.73 5.40
CA GLY A 269 -15.26 -9.36 5.85
C GLY A 269 -14.20 -8.66 4.98
N CYS A 270 -13.09 -9.34 4.67
CA CYS A 270 -12.05 -8.86 3.76
C CYS A 270 -12.63 -8.54 2.37
N LEU A 271 -13.48 -9.41 1.82
CA LEU A 271 -14.11 -9.23 0.51
C LEU A 271 -15.04 -8.01 0.50
N LEU A 272 -15.92 -7.89 1.49
CA LEU A 272 -16.83 -6.75 1.64
C LEU A 272 -16.05 -5.45 1.83
N PHE A 273 -15.01 -5.47 2.67
CA PHE A 273 -14.15 -4.31 2.88
C PHE A 273 -13.42 -3.89 1.60
N ALA A 274 -12.83 -4.83 0.87
CA ALA A 274 -12.18 -4.55 -0.41
C ALA A 274 -13.17 -3.99 -1.45
N PHE A 275 -14.42 -4.44 -1.42
CA PHE A 275 -15.44 -3.97 -2.35
C PHE A 275 -15.94 -2.56 -2.02
N PHE A 276 -16.26 -2.28 -0.74
CA PHE A 276 -16.93 -1.05 -0.31
C PHE A 276 -15.99 0.07 0.18
N CYS A 277 -14.77 -0.25 0.62
CA CYS A 277 -13.90 0.69 1.34
C CYS A 277 -12.60 1.05 0.60
N ILE A 278 -12.23 0.33 -0.46
CA ILE A 278 -10.95 0.55 -1.17
C ILE A 278 -11.11 1.39 -2.44
N TRP A 279 -10.30 2.44 -2.55
CA TRP A 279 -10.17 3.23 -3.78
C TRP A 279 -9.25 2.55 -4.79
N GLU A 280 -9.56 2.74 -6.06
CA GLU A 280 -8.67 2.35 -7.17
C GLU A 280 -7.67 3.47 -7.46
N THR A 281 -6.42 3.24 -7.09
CA THR A 281 -5.30 4.20 -7.19
C THR A 281 -4.34 3.91 -8.34
N LYS A 282 -4.53 2.81 -9.08
CA LYS A 282 -3.62 2.39 -10.14
C LYS A 282 -3.29 3.53 -11.11
N GLY A 283 -2.00 3.72 -11.36
CA GLY A 283 -1.47 4.58 -12.42
C GLY A 283 -1.72 6.08 -12.20
N LEU A 284 -1.96 6.48 -10.95
CA LEU A 284 -2.07 7.88 -10.55
C LEU A 284 -0.81 8.31 -9.76
N SER A 285 -0.45 9.59 -9.88
CA SER A 285 0.50 10.20 -8.94
C SER A 285 -0.14 10.33 -7.54
N LEU A 286 0.68 10.59 -6.51
CA LEU A 286 0.18 10.72 -5.14
C LEU A 286 -0.77 11.92 -4.98
N GLU A 287 -0.51 12.99 -5.71
CA GLU A 287 -1.31 14.22 -5.75
C GLU A 287 -2.65 13.96 -6.45
N GLN A 288 -2.64 13.15 -7.52
CA GLN A 288 -3.85 12.69 -8.20
C GLN A 288 -4.67 11.75 -7.31
N VAL A 289 -4.03 10.91 -6.50
CA VAL A 289 -4.73 10.10 -5.48
C VAL A 289 -5.38 11.00 -4.44
N ASP A 290 -4.70 12.06 -4.01
CA ASP A 290 -5.28 13.03 -3.09
C ASP A 290 -6.55 13.67 -3.65
N TYR A 291 -6.51 14.11 -4.91
CA TYR A 291 -7.67 14.62 -5.63
C TYR A 291 -8.78 13.56 -5.77
N LEU A 292 -8.42 12.32 -6.16
CA LEU A 292 -9.34 11.21 -6.34
C LEU A 292 -10.16 10.96 -5.07
N VAL A 293 -9.49 10.80 -3.93
CA VAL A 293 -10.16 10.46 -2.67
C VAL A 293 -11.05 11.60 -2.18
N SER A 294 -10.61 12.86 -2.32
CA SER A 294 -11.43 14.02 -1.97
C SER A 294 -12.71 14.09 -2.80
N ASN A 295 -12.64 13.80 -4.10
CA ASN A 295 -13.73 14.00 -5.06
C ASN A 295 -14.53 12.72 -5.42
N SER A 296 -14.21 11.57 -4.80
CA SER A 296 -14.93 10.31 -5.06
C SER A 296 -15.15 9.47 -3.80
N SER A 297 -15.95 8.42 -3.94
CA SER A 297 -16.08 7.34 -2.95
C SER A 297 -15.38 6.08 -3.48
N PRO A 298 -15.14 5.06 -2.65
CA PRO A 298 -14.51 3.81 -3.10
C PRO A 298 -15.23 3.17 -4.30
N LEU A 299 -16.56 3.26 -4.31
CA LEU A 299 -17.39 2.69 -5.37
C LEU A 299 -17.23 3.45 -6.70
N THR A 300 -17.12 4.78 -6.67
CA THR A 300 -17.01 5.63 -7.87
C THR A 300 -15.57 5.91 -8.30
N SER A 301 -14.59 5.56 -7.47
CA SER A 301 -13.17 5.85 -7.69
C SER A 301 -12.65 5.33 -9.02
N ALA A 302 -13.09 4.16 -9.47
CA ALA A 302 -12.61 3.55 -10.72
C ALA A 302 -12.99 4.39 -11.96
N LYS A 303 -14.17 5.04 -11.92
CA LYS A 303 -14.63 5.92 -13.01
C LYS A 303 -13.80 7.20 -13.06
N LEU A 304 -13.57 7.83 -11.89
CA LEU A 304 -12.76 9.05 -11.81
C LEU A 304 -11.27 8.78 -12.11
N ASN A 305 -10.72 7.66 -11.64
CA ASN A 305 -9.36 7.22 -11.97
C ASN A 305 -9.18 7.11 -13.50
N LYS A 306 -10.14 6.48 -14.20
CA LYS A 306 -10.09 6.37 -15.66
C LYS A 306 -10.11 7.74 -16.34
N ALA A 307 -10.91 8.69 -15.85
CA ALA A 307 -10.97 10.05 -16.40
C ALA A 307 -9.68 10.85 -16.16
N LEU A 308 -9.08 10.74 -14.96
CA LEU A 308 -7.79 11.36 -14.63
C LEU A 308 -6.67 10.82 -15.52
N ARG A 309 -6.61 9.50 -15.71
CA ARG A 309 -5.60 8.85 -16.56
C ARG A 309 -5.78 9.17 -18.04
N ALA A 310 -6.99 9.45 -18.49
CA ALA A 310 -7.28 9.88 -19.85
C ALA A 310 -7.03 11.38 -20.09
N GLY A 311 -6.65 12.13 -19.05
CA GLY A 311 -6.47 13.59 -19.12
C GLY A 311 -7.77 14.37 -19.29
N THR A 312 -8.93 13.71 -19.23
CA THR A 312 -10.26 14.36 -19.37
C THR A 312 -10.60 15.21 -18.14
N VAL A 313 -9.98 14.91 -17.00
CA VAL A 313 -10.04 15.72 -15.78
C VAL A 313 -8.61 16.04 -15.38
N VAL A 314 -8.29 17.32 -15.25
CA VAL A 314 -6.99 17.76 -14.71
C VAL A 314 -7.16 17.89 -13.20
N ALA A 315 -6.32 17.17 -12.45
CA ALA A 315 -6.22 17.37 -11.00
C ALA A 315 -5.60 18.74 -10.73
N THR A 316 -6.39 19.79 -10.74
CA THR A 316 -5.98 21.08 -10.16
C THR A 316 -5.84 20.83 -8.67
N GLY A 317 -4.61 20.95 -8.14
CA GLY A 317 -4.33 20.78 -6.71
C GLY A 317 -5.37 21.51 -5.88
N SER A 318 -5.80 20.91 -4.77
CA SER A 318 -6.87 21.43 -3.91
C SER A 318 -6.58 22.87 -3.47
N THR A 319 -7.04 23.84 -4.25
CA THR A 319 -7.11 25.25 -3.90
C THR A 319 -8.34 25.43 -3.00
N SER A 320 -8.23 24.98 -1.76
CA SER A 320 -9.06 25.56 -0.70
C SER A 320 -8.62 27.02 -0.49
N GLY A 321 -9.36 27.96 -1.08
CA GLY A 321 -9.51 29.34 -0.57
C GLY A 321 -8.39 30.36 -0.75
N GLY A 322 -7.60 30.33 -1.83
CA GLY A 322 -6.61 31.38 -2.16
C GLY A 322 -6.31 31.43 -3.67
N PRO A 323 -5.84 32.58 -4.22
CA PRO A 323 -5.85 32.81 -5.66
C PRO A 323 -4.99 31.80 -6.42
N ALA A 324 -5.45 31.48 -7.63
CA ALA A 324 -5.00 30.42 -8.53
C ALA A 324 -3.47 30.24 -8.66
N PRO A 325 -3.00 29.02 -8.97
CA PRO A 325 -1.58 28.73 -9.14
C PRO A 325 -0.97 29.58 -10.27
N PHE A 326 0.25 30.06 -10.03
CA PHE A 326 1.02 30.99 -10.87
C PHE A 326 1.32 30.50 -12.31
N SER A 327 1.01 29.24 -12.65
CA SER A 327 1.23 28.68 -13.99
C SER A 327 0.35 29.33 -15.08
N ASN A 328 -0.84 29.84 -14.73
CA ASN A 328 -1.73 30.48 -15.71
C ASN A 328 -1.43 31.96 -15.98
N LYS A 329 -0.50 32.59 -15.25
CA LYS A 329 -0.14 34.00 -15.48
C LYS A 329 0.93 34.19 -16.56
N ILE A 330 1.74 33.18 -16.84
CA ILE A 330 2.76 33.27 -17.90
C ILE A 330 2.11 33.01 -19.27
N GLN A 331 1.23 32.01 -19.38
CA GLN A 331 0.47 31.73 -20.61
C GLN A 331 -0.42 32.93 -21.01
N ASN A 332 -1.19 33.48 -20.06
CA ASN A 332 -2.05 34.63 -20.34
C ASN A 332 -1.27 35.92 -20.63
N ALA A 333 -0.02 36.05 -20.18
CA ALA A 333 0.83 37.21 -20.48
C ALA A 333 1.50 37.10 -21.87
N GLU A 334 1.77 35.88 -22.33
CA GLU A 334 2.22 35.62 -23.71
C GLU A 334 1.06 35.75 -24.70
N ASP A 335 -0.12 35.20 -24.39
CA ASP A 335 -1.31 35.30 -25.24
C ASP A 335 -1.83 36.75 -25.36
N ALA A 336 -1.72 37.55 -24.29
CA ALA A 336 -2.08 38.97 -24.32
C ALA A 336 -1.08 39.83 -25.11
N LYS A 337 0.18 39.41 -25.25
CA LYS A 337 1.18 40.09 -26.09
C LYS A 337 1.04 39.74 -27.58
N ILE A 338 0.53 38.56 -27.90
CA ILE A 338 0.30 38.12 -29.28
C ILE A 338 -1.00 38.72 -29.85
N ALA A 339 -1.96 39.10 -29.01
CA ALA A 339 -3.27 39.58 -29.43
C ALA A 339 -3.38 41.09 -29.74
N ASN A 340 -2.33 41.92 -29.58
CA ASN A 340 -2.43 43.36 -29.86
C ASN A 340 -1.18 43.98 -30.51
N PRO A 341 -1.01 43.89 -31.84
CA PRO A 341 0.06 44.56 -32.56
C PRO A 341 -0.35 45.96 -33.05
N SER A 342 -1.02 46.78 -32.23
CA SER A 342 -1.27 48.17 -32.61
C SER A 342 -1.56 49.09 -31.42
N THR A 343 -0.50 49.65 -30.83
CA THR A 343 -0.46 51.06 -30.36
C THR A 343 0.96 51.35 -29.92
N ASP A 344 1.83 51.66 -30.88
CA ASP A 344 3.06 52.39 -30.56
C ASP A 344 3.40 53.29 -31.75
N LYS A 345 2.92 54.55 -31.66
CA LYS A 345 3.45 55.71 -32.41
C LYS A 345 2.64 56.97 -32.09
N LYS A 346 3.27 57.85 -31.29
CA LYS A 346 3.47 59.29 -31.51
C LYS A 346 3.29 60.10 -30.22
N ALA A 347 4.41 60.44 -29.59
CA ALA A 347 4.56 61.71 -28.90
C ALA A 347 5.98 62.22 -29.18
N THR A 348 6.09 63.17 -30.11
CA THR A 348 7.29 64.00 -30.29
C THR A 348 6.87 65.32 -30.92
N VAL A 349 7.01 66.37 -30.10
CA VAL A 349 7.37 67.78 -30.38
C VAL A 349 6.43 68.67 -31.22
N GLY A 350 6.17 69.86 -30.67
CA GLY A 350 5.72 71.05 -31.40
C GLY A 350 5.55 72.27 -30.49
N ASP A 351 6.59 73.10 -30.42
CA ASP A 351 6.71 74.39 -29.72
C ASP A 351 5.73 75.49 -30.19
N GLY A 352 5.55 76.52 -29.34
CA GLY A 352 5.28 77.90 -29.76
C GLY A 352 4.20 78.65 -28.97
N VAL A 353 4.56 79.48 -27.99
CA VAL A 353 4.82 80.96 -28.07
C VAL A 353 5.46 81.40 -26.75
#